data_AF-A0A0Q2QAT5-F1
#
_entry.id   AF-A0A0Q2QAT5-F1
#
_cell.length_a   1.000
_cell.length_b   1.000
_cell.length_c   1.000
_cell.angle_alpha   90.00
_cell.angle_beta   90.00
_cell.angle_gamma   90.00
#
_symmetry.space_group_name_H-M   'P 1'
#
loop_
_entity.id
_entity.type
_entity.pdbx_description
1 polymer ?
#
loop_
_entity_poly.entity_id
_entity_poly.type
_entity_poly.pdbx_seq_one_letter_code
_entity_poly.pdbx_strand_id
1 'polypeptide(L)'
;MRRQSTPIRLTLANELGNDIDGAWWPRTDRIGVELPELILALRARLGEITNIAVNWPPLQRPPDLNWQGWQHKQQHVMTVTGADALANVLIVPYSTNGTLALMMLRRAADLPIATAHRDTVPFQTAGSILYAARQQRATT
;
A
#
# COMPACT_ATOMS: atom_id res chain seq x y z
N MET A 1 -20.40 -19.66 -13.69
CA MET A 1 -19.78 -19.56 -12.35
C MET A 1 -19.30 -18.12 -12.14
N ARG A 2 -20.03 -17.29 -11.39
CA ARG A 2 -19.53 -15.97 -10.97
C ARG A 2 -18.58 -16.21 -9.80
N ARG A 3 -17.26 -16.07 -10.01
CA ARG A 3 -16.31 -16.00 -8.90
C ARG A 3 -16.76 -14.81 -8.06
N GLN A 4 -17.26 -15.06 -6.85
CA GLN A 4 -17.50 -13.98 -5.89
C GLN A 4 -16.12 -13.40 -5.58
N SER A 5 -15.70 -12.41 -6.36
CA SER A 5 -14.44 -11.72 -6.14
C SER A 5 -14.58 -11.00 -4.82
N THR A 6 -13.95 -11.53 -3.77
CA THR A 6 -13.74 -10.76 -2.55
C THR A 6 -13.13 -9.41 -2.96
N PRO A 7 -13.66 -8.28 -2.48
CA PRO A 7 -13.20 -6.96 -2.90
C PRO A 7 -11.77 -6.74 -2.44
N ILE A 8 -10.89 -6.36 -3.37
CA ILE A 8 -9.48 -6.10 -3.07
C ILE A 8 -9.37 -5.01 -2.00
N ARG A 9 -8.45 -5.19 -1.04
CA ARG A 9 -8.22 -4.24 0.05
C ARG A 9 -7.20 -3.18 -0.40
N LEU A 10 -7.62 -2.34 -1.33
CA LEU A 10 -6.84 -1.25 -1.91
C LEU A 10 -7.52 0.08 -1.59
N THR A 11 -6.72 1.07 -1.21
CA THR A 11 -7.11 2.47 -1.13
C THR A 11 -6.12 3.30 -1.94
N LEU A 12 -6.64 4.29 -2.66
CA LEU A 12 -5.84 5.30 -3.35
C LEU A 12 -6.38 6.67 -2.98
N ALA A 13 -5.49 7.65 -2.94
CA ALA A 13 -5.81 9.06 -2.85
C ALA A 13 -6.64 9.51 -4.05
N ASN A 14 -7.36 10.62 -3.87
CA ASN A 14 -8.13 11.21 -4.96
C ASN A 14 -7.21 11.80 -6.04
N GLU A 15 -6.10 12.41 -5.61
CA GLU A 15 -5.05 12.93 -6.47
C GLU A 15 -3.84 12.00 -6.40
N LEU A 16 -3.32 11.62 -7.57
CA LEU A 16 -2.19 10.69 -7.71
C LEU A 16 -0.92 11.45 -8.12
N GLY A 17 0.24 10.84 -7.90
CA GLY A 17 1.56 11.45 -8.19
C GLY A 17 2.33 11.88 -6.94
N ASN A 18 1.85 11.51 -5.75
CA ASN A 18 2.56 11.69 -4.49
C ASN A 18 3.64 10.62 -4.30
N ASP A 19 4.53 10.81 -3.32
CA ASP A 19 5.51 9.77 -2.95
C ASP A 19 4.84 8.44 -2.60
N ILE A 20 3.67 8.50 -1.97
CA ILE A 20 2.79 7.36 -1.69
C ILE A 20 1.36 7.83 -1.97
N ASP A 21 0.70 7.19 -2.93
CA ASP A 21 -0.65 7.50 -3.36
C ASP A 21 -1.70 6.59 -2.73
N GLY A 22 -1.27 5.53 -2.07
CA GLY A 22 -2.20 4.58 -1.49
C GLY A 22 -1.51 3.38 -0.89
N ALA A 23 -2.34 2.44 -0.43
CA ALA A 23 -1.87 1.20 0.14
C ALA A 23 -2.75 0.04 -0.28
N TRP A 24 -2.12 -1.13 -0.35
CA TRP A 24 -2.77 -2.39 -0.63
C TRP A 24 -2.43 -3.38 0.47
N TRP A 25 -3.45 -4.03 1.02
CA TRP A 25 -3.33 -5.06 2.06
C TRP A 25 -3.70 -6.43 1.46
N PRO A 26 -2.73 -7.22 0.98
CA PRO A 26 -2.98 -8.55 0.42
C PRO A 26 -3.61 -9.47 1.47
N ARG A 27 -4.36 -10.46 1.01
CA ARG A 27 -4.95 -11.48 1.90
C ARG A 27 -3.96 -12.58 2.24
N THR A 28 -2.93 -12.75 1.42
CA THR A 28 -1.94 -13.81 1.53
C THR A 28 -0.52 -13.24 1.41
N ASP A 29 0.49 -14.05 1.74
CA ASP A 29 1.89 -13.73 1.48
C ASP A 29 2.26 -13.84 -0.02
N ARG A 30 1.38 -14.43 -0.84
CA ARG A 30 1.58 -14.67 -2.27
C ARG A 30 1.10 -13.50 -3.10
N ILE A 31 1.84 -12.38 -3.06
CA ILE A 31 1.56 -11.16 -3.83
C ILE A 31 1.24 -11.44 -5.31
N GLY A 32 1.98 -12.34 -5.95
CA GLY A 32 1.78 -12.66 -7.38
C GLY A 32 0.41 -13.27 -7.73
N VAL A 33 -0.27 -13.92 -6.78
CA VAL A 33 -1.60 -14.51 -7.00
C VAL A 33 -2.69 -13.44 -7.00
N GLU A 34 -2.51 -12.38 -6.21
CA GLU A 34 -3.47 -11.28 -6.09
C GLU A 34 -3.17 -10.12 -7.06
N LEU A 35 -1.99 -10.12 -7.69
CA LEU A 35 -1.56 -9.08 -8.63
C LEU A 35 -2.54 -8.84 -9.79
N PRO A 36 -3.13 -9.86 -10.45
CA PRO A 36 -4.10 -9.62 -11.52
C PRO A 36 -5.37 -8.89 -11.05
N GLU A 37 -5.84 -9.19 -9.83
CA GLU A 37 -6.99 -8.48 -9.23
C GLU A 37 -6.61 -7.02 -8.91
N LEU A 38 -5.38 -6.80 -8.44
CA LEU A 38 -4.86 -5.45 -8.18
C LEU A 38 -4.78 -4.62 -9.46
N ILE A 39 -4.19 -5.16 -10.52
CA ILE A 39 -4.08 -4.50 -11.82
C ILE A 39 -5.46 -4.11 -12.33
N LEU A 40 -6.43 -5.03 -12.26
CA LEU A 40 -7.79 -4.75 -12.70
C LEU A 40 -8.44 -3.60 -11.92
N ALA A 41 -8.24 -3.55 -10.59
CA ALA A 41 -8.75 -2.46 -9.76
C ALA A 41 -8.07 -1.11 -10.04
N LEU A 42 -6.76 -1.13 -10.36
CA LEU A 42 -5.99 0.07 -10.66
C LEU A 42 -6.29 0.65 -12.04
N ARG A 43 -6.65 -0.18 -13.04
CA ARG A 43 -7.02 0.29 -14.39
C ARG A 43 -8.13 1.34 -14.39
N ALA A 44 -9.06 1.26 -13.44
CA ALA A 44 -10.15 2.23 -13.31
C ALA A 44 -9.66 3.65 -12.98
N ARG A 45 -8.48 3.80 -12.38
CA ARG A 45 -7.89 5.11 -12.03
C ARG A 45 -6.65 5.49 -12.86
N LEU A 46 -5.92 4.50 -13.37
CA LEU A 46 -4.65 4.72 -14.08
C LEU A 46 -4.77 4.57 -15.61
N GLY A 47 -5.89 4.07 -16.12
CA GLY A 47 -6.03 3.67 -17.51
C GLY A 47 -5.35 2.32 -17.79
N GLU A 48 -4.93 2.11 -19.03
CA GLU A 48 -4.22 0.88 -19.40
C GLU A 48 -2.88 0.77 -18.70
N ILE A 49 -2.65 -0.31 -17.94
CA ILE A 49 -1.38 -0.48 -17.22
C ILE A 49 -0.27 -0.83 -18.20
N THR A 50 0.74 0.02 -18.26
CA THR A 50 1.89 -0.12 -19.17
C THR A 50 3.14 -0.62 -18.46
N ASN A 51 3.28 -0.35 -17.16
CA ASN A 51 4.44 -0.76 -16.38
C ASN A 51 4.11 -1.00 -14.90
N ILE A 52 4.83 -1.92 -14.28
CA ILE A 52 4.81 -2.18 -12.85
C ILE A 52 6.26 -2.31 -12.38
N ALA A 53 6.70 -1.40 -11.53
CA ALA A 53 8.00 -1.44 -10.88
C ALA A 53 7.81 -1.68 -9.38
N VAL A 54 8.77 -2.38 -8.78
CA VAL A 54 8.82 -2.63 -7.33
C VAL A 54 10.16 -2.16 -6.81
N ASN A 55 10.18 -1.58 -5.61
CA ASN A 55 11.45 -1.12 -5.04
C ASN A 55 12.23 -2.25 -4.33
N TRP A 56 11.65 -3.42 -4.12
CA TRP A 56 12.29 -4.55 -3.44
C TRP A 56 12.76 -5.64 -4.43
N PRO A 57 13.86 -6.36 -4.14
CA PRO A 57 14.30 -7.48 -4.94
C PRO A 57 13.33 -8.67 -4.86
N PRO A 58 13.36 -9.58 -5.86
CA PRO A 58 12.58 -10.81 -5.83
C PRO A 58 12.80 -11.59 -4.51
N LEU A 59 11.75 -12.21 -3.99
CA LEU A 59 11.74 -13.03 -2.76
C LEU A 59 11.94 -12.27 -1.44
N GLN A 60 12.28 -10.99 -1.44
CA GLN A 60 12.25 -10.20 -0.21
C GLN A 60 10.81 -10.12 0.30
N ARG A 61 10.61 -10.44 1.58
CA ARG A 61 9.30 -10.30 2.25
C ARG A 61 9.17 -8.87 2.79
N PRO A 62 7.97 -8.28 2.76
CA PRO A 62 7.76 -6.98 3.37
C PRO A 62 8.05 -7.04 4.87
N PRO A 63 8.52 -5.93 5.47
CA PRO A 63 8.82 -5.90 6.89
C PRO A 63 7.57 -6.18 7.72
N ASP A 64 7.72 -6.92 8.82
CA ASP A 64 6.62 -7.08 9.77
C ASP A 64 6.35 -5.74 10.47
N LEU A 65 5.17 -5.16 10.21
CA LEU A 65 4.79 -3.85 10.73
C LEU A 65 4.25 -3.92 12.16
N ASN A 66 3.96 -5.11 12.68
CA ASN A 66 3.43 -5.28 14.04
C ASN A 66 4.52 -5.17 15.12
N TRP A 67 5.78 -5.41 14.75
CA TRP A 67 6.91 -5.41 15.67
C TRP A 67 7.92 -4.31 15.36
N GLN A 68 8.75 -3.98 16.35
CA GLN A 68 9.86 -3.05 16.16
C GLN A 68 10.88 -3.60 15.16
N GLY A 69 11.58 -2.72 14.45
CA GLY A 69 12.63 -3.07 13.48
C GLY A 69 12.24 -2.86 12.02
N TRP A 70 11.01 -2.45 11.72
CA TRP A 70 10.63 -2.01 10.37
C TRP A 70 11.31 -0.69 9.98
N GLN A 71 11.72 0.15 10.95
CA GLN A 71 12.25 1.49 10.70
C GLN A 71 13.50 1.50 9.81
N HIS A 72 14.37 0.49 9.95
CA HIS A 72 15.60 0.34 9.16
C HIS A 72 15.43 -0.58 7.97
N LYS A 73 14.21 -1.08 7.72
CA LYS A 73 13.90 -1.96 6.60
C LYS A 73 13.27 -1.15 5.47
N GLN A 74 13.55 -1.59 4.26
CA GLN A 74 12.92 -1.03 3.08
C GLN A 74 11.42 -1.31 3.13
N GLN A 75 10.63 -0.25 3.04
CA GLN A 75 9.19 -0.36 2.90
C GLN A 75 8.88 -0.73 1.45
N HIS A 76 8.03 -1.73 1.29
CA HIS A 76 7.72 -2.27 -0.03
C HIS A 76 6.71 -1.37 -0.73
N VAL A 77 7.15 -0.64 -1.76
CA VAL A 77 6.29 0.23 -2.57
C VAL A 77 6.32 -0.23 -4.03
N MET A 78 5.13 -0.46 -4.57
CA MET A 78 4.90 -0.79 -5.97
C MET A 78 4.52 0.48 -6.71
N THR A 79 5.29 0.82 -7.74
CA THR A 79 4.96 1.90 -8.66
C THR A 79 4.22 1.29 -9.85
N VAL A 80 2.98 1.70 -10.07
CA VAL A 80 2.16 1.24 -11.19
C VAL A 80 1.94 2.40 -12.14
N THR A 81 2.38 2.26 -13.38
CA THR A 81 2.21 3.25 -14.44
C THR A 81 1.10 2.79 -15.37
N GLY A 82 0.09 3.62 -15.56
CA GLY A 82 -0.90 3.47 -16.61
C GLY A 82 -0.81 4.57 -17.66
N ALA A 83 -1.67 4.48 -18.68
CA ALA A 83 -1.72 5.44 -19.78
C ALA A 83 -2.10 6.86 -19.31
N ASP A 84 -2.91 6.96 -18.26
CA ASP A 84 -3.48 8.25 -17.82
C ASP A 84 -2.80 8.80 -16.56
N ALA A 85 -2.25 7.93 -15.71
CA ALA A 85 -1.63 8.31 -14.44
C ALA A 85 -0.64 7.26 -13.93
N LEU A 86 0.04 7.60 -12.84
CA LEU A 86 0.93 6.72 -12.08
C LEU A 86 0.51 6.71 -10.61
N ALA A 87 0.61 5.56 -9.94
CA ALA A 87 0.38 5.44 -8.50
C ALA A 87 1.51 4.69 -7.79
N ASN A 88 1.91 5.23 -6.65
CA ASN A 88 2.83 4.62 -5.70
C ASN A 88 2.06 3.94 -4.56
N VAL A 89 1.97 2.61 -4.61
CA VAL A 89 1.15 1.81 -3.71
C VAL A 89 2.02 1.09 -2.69
N LEU A 90 1.85 1.43 -1.41
CA LEU A 90 2.53 0.77 -0.31
C LEU A 90 1.91 -0.61 -0.02
N ILE A 91 2.76 -1.63 0.12
CA ILE A 91 2.33 -2.99 0.49
C ILE A 91 2.24 -3.10 2.00
N VAL A 92 1.04 -3.36 2.51
CA VAL A 92 0.81 -3.72 3.92
C VAL A 92 0.89 -5.24 4.04
N PRO A 93 1.83 -5.83 4.80
CA PRO A 93 1.91 -7.29 4.95
C PRO A 93 0.58 -7.90 5.38
N TYR A 94 0.23 -9.07 4.84
CA TYR A 94 -1.03 -9.76 5.17
C TYR A 94 -1.17 -10.04 6.68
N SER A 95 -0.05 -10.27 7.39
CA SER A 95 0.01 -10.52 8.83
C SER A 95 -0.17 -9.26 9.69
N THR A 96 -0.27 -8.07 9.09
CA THR A 96 -0.48 -6.81 9.81
C THR A 96 -1.80 -6.85 10.57
N ASN A 97 -1.78 -6.43 11.84
CA ASN A 97 -2.97 -6.30 12.66
C ASN A 97 -4.03 -5.45 11.95
N GLY A 98 -5.29 -5.88 11.97
CA GLY A 98 -6.37 -5.24 11.22
C GLY A 98 -6.55 -3.75 11.51
N THR A 99 -6.35 -3.31 12.76
CA THR A 99 -6.43 -1.88 13.12
C THR A 99 -5.29 -1.08 12.49
N LEU A 100 -4.06 -1.60 12.55
CA LEU A 100 -2.90 -0.96 11.93
C LEU A 100 -3.02 -0.96 10.41
N ALA A 101 -3.44 -2.08 9.81
CA ALA A 101 -3.66 -2.19 8.37
C ALA A 101 -4.73 -1.21 7.88
N LEU A 102 -5.83 -1.05 8.63
CA LEU A 102 -6.85 -0.06 8.32
C LEU A 102 -6.30 1.37 8.41
N MET A 103 -5.50 1.69 9.43
CA MET A 103 -4.85 3.00 9.55
C MET A 103 -3.90 3.25 8.38
N MET A 104 -3.13 2.25 7.97
CA MET A 104 -2.24 2.33 6.79
C MET A 104 -3.04 2.60 5.52
N LEU A 105 -4.10 1.85 5.25
CA LEU A 105 -4.99 2.05 4.10
C LEU A 105 -5.57 3.47 4.08
N ARG A 106 -6.07 3.98 5.21
CA ARG A 106 -6.65 5.31 5.26
C ARG A 106 -5.60 6.41 5.11
N ARG A 107 -4.50 6.34 5.85
CA ARG A 107 -3.46 7.38 5.84
C ARG A 107 -2.68 7.44 4.53
N ALA A 108 -2.46 6.32 3.87
CA ALA A 108 -1.75 6.29 2.59
C ALA A 108 -2.54 6.96 1.46
N ALA A 109 -3.87 6.95 1.55
CA ALA A 109 -4.78 7.55 0.60
C ALA A 109 -5.36 8.90 1.06
N ASP A 110 -4.76 9.51 2.09
CA ASP A 110 -5.22 10.75 2.74
C ASP A 110 -6.72 10.77 3.10
N LEU A 111 -7.26 9.60 3.46
CA LEU A 111 -8.66 9.46 3.83
C LEU A 111 -8.91 9.96 5.25
N PRO A 112 -10.08 10.55 5.53
CA PRO A 112 -10.41 11.05 6.85
C PRO A 112 -10.39 9.93 7.90
N ILE A 113 -9.79 10.23 9.04
CA ILE A 113 -9.73 9.37 10.22
C ILE A 113 -10.39 10.10 11.40
N ALA A 114 -11.31 9.40 12.06
CA ALA A 114 -12.02 9.92 13.22
C ALA A 114 -11.03 10.38 14.30
N THR A 115 -11.33 11.51 14.95
CA THR A 115 -10.48 12.14 15.96
C THR A 115 -10.11 11.17 17.08
N ALA A 116 -11.05 10.34 17.53
CA ALA A 116 -10.84 9.30 18.54
C ALA A 116 -9.72 8.30 18.19
N HIS A 117 -9.39 8.11 16.92
CA HIS A 117 -8.31 7.23 16.50
C HIS A 117 -6.95 7.92 16.35
N ARG A 118 -6.89 9.26 16.33
CA ARG A 118 -5.65 10.02 16.06
C ARG A 118 -4.61 9.90 17.18
N ASP A 119 -5.06 9.71 18.41
CA ASP A 119 -4.16 9.56 19.56
C ASP A 119 -3.77 8.10 19.83
N THR A 120 -4.23 7.17 18.99
CA THR A 120 -3.96 5.73 19.18
C THR A 120 -2.60 5.33 18.62
N VAL A 121 -1.97 4.34 19.27
CA VAL A 121 -0.68 3.78 18.82
C VAL A 121 -0.72 3.35 17.35
N PRO A 122 -1.73 2.60 16.85
CA PRO A 122 -1.78 2.22 15.44
C PRO A 122 -1.78 3.41 14.46
N PHE A 123 -2.41 4.54 14.82
CA PHE A 123 -2.40 5.74 13.99
C PHE A 123 -1.01 6.37 13.92
N GLN A 124 -0.33 6.47 15.07
CA GLN A 124 1.03 7.02 15.15
C GLN A 124 2.00 6.12 14.39
N THR A 125 1.96 4.80 14.63
CA THR A 125 2.78 3.80 13.93
C THR A 125 2.58 3.86 12.42
N ALA A 126 1.34 3.91 11.92
CA ALA A 126 1.07 4.05 10.50
C ALA A 126 1.68 5.34 9.92
N GLY A 127 1.65 6.45 10.67
CA GLY A 127 2.28 7.70 10.29
C GLY A 127 3.79 7.59 10.14
N SER A 128 4.46 6.97 11.12
CA SER A 128 5.90 6.77 11.09
C SER A 128 6.33 5.83 9.95
N ILE A 129 5.56 4.78 9.66
CA ILE A 129 5.83 3.87 8.54
C ILE A 129 5.70 4.60 7.19
N LEU A 130 4.63 5.36 7.01
CA LEU A 130 4.42 6.15 5.79
C LEU A 130 5.50 7.20 5.61
N TYR A 131 5.92 7.86 6.68
CA TYR A 131 7.03 8.80 6.64
C TYR A 131 8.32 8.13 6.17
N ALA A 132 8.68 6.97 6.74
CA ALA A 132 9.85 6.21 6.31
C ALA A 132 9.76 5.78 4.83
N ALA A 133 8.60 5.30 4.38
CA ALA A 133 8.37 4.91 2.99
C ALA A 133 8.57 6.08 2.01
N ARG A 134 8.08 7.27 2.36
CA ARG A 134 8.26 8.49 1.56
C ARG A 134 9.73 8.90 1.48
N GLN A 135 10.43 8.92 2.61
CA GLN A 135 11.87 9.25 2.65
C GLN A 135 12.72 8.31 1.79
N GLN A 136 12.44 7.00 1.85
CA GLN A 136 13.16 6.00 1.05
C GLN A 136 12.98 6.23 -0.46
N ARG A 137 11.79 6.69 -0.87
CA ARG A 137 11.49 6.99 -2.28
C ARG A 137 12.10 8.29 -2.77
N ALA A 138 12.14 9.34 -1.95
CA ALA A 138 12.78 10.59 -2.32
C ALA A 138 14.31 10.46 -2.54
N THR A 139 14.90 9.35 -2.07
CA THR A 139 16.34 9.06 -2.19
C THR A 139 16.69 8.16 -3.39
N THR A 140 15.69 7.65 -4.13
CA THR A 140 15.84 6.74 -5.27
C THR A 140 15.62 7.47 -6.58
#